data_AF-A0A920JE27-F1
#
_entry.id   AF-A0A920JE27-F1
#
_cell.length_a   1.000
_cell.length_b   1.000
_cell.length_c   1.000
_cell.angle_alpha   90.00
_cell.angle_beta   90.00
_cell.angle_gamma   90.00
#
_symmetry.space_group_name_H-M   'P 1'
#
loop_
_entity.id
_entity.type
_entity.pdbx_description
1 polymer ?
#
loop_
_entity_poly.entity_id
_entity_poly.type
_entity_poly.pdbx_seq_one_letter_code
_entity_poly.pdbx_strand_id
1 'polypeptide(L)'
;MTAVDVMKTIEKPLSLGVHMSNNLDEILSLTKEITYQDGDDFDITVTEYGEELSKTKDIEFLWIARNTSSTVKKASTNIKSFNDQNIAKNVEENGPVRLGDEVFVFNKSYSWKVQDLRKFIEWIIEKSDNNEELVESLLAILGQTFVPKLKGLDAFSNSKNINPDMIRDTFLYKEWKEKADLKSINTNNSTAPKWAKELGHKERK
;
A
#
# COMPACT_ATOMS: atom_id res chain seq x y z
N MET A 1 17.78 -47.93 -44.02
CA MET A 1 16.48 -48.31 -43.44
C MET A 1 16.59 -48.20 -41.93
N THR A 2 16.58 -46.96 -41.41
CA THR A 2 15.43 -46.21 -40.84
C THR A 2 15.20 -46.64 -39.38
N ALA A 3 15.60 -45.92 -38.32
CA ALA A 3 15.75 -44.47 -38.09
C ALA A 3 14.46 -43.68 -38.32
N VAL A 4 13.39 -44.08 -37.63
CA VAL A 4 12.19 -43.28 -37.37
C VAL A 4 11.74 -43.62 -35.94
N ASP A 5 11.24 -42.61 -35.22
CA ASP A 5 10.63 -42.66 -33.89
C ASP A 5 11.51 -42.55 -32.64
N VAL A 6 12.26 -41.44 -32.53
CA VAL A 6 12.30 -40.68 -31.25
C VAL A 6 12.56 -39.19 -31.55
N MET A 7 11.56 -38.46 -32.06
CA MET A 7 11.51 -37.01 -31.85
C MET A 7 10.53 -36.71 -30.72
N LYS A 8 11.03 -36.78 -29.48
CA LYS A 8 10.44 -36.01 -28.38
C LYS A 8 10.69 -34.55 -28.69
N THR A 9 9.69 -33.88 -29.25
CA THR A 9 9.63 -32.42 -29.28
C THR A 9 9.59 -31.94 -27.85
N ILE A 10 10.74 -31.51 -27.32
CA ILE A 10 10.80 -30.70 -26.11
C ILE A 10 10.30 -29.33 -26.54
N GLU A 11 9.00 -29.09 -26.41
CA GLU A 11 8.47 -27.73 -26.43
C GLU A 11 9.01 -26.99 -25.20
N LYS A 12 9.81 -25.98 -25.50
CA LYS A 12 10.42 -25.01 -24.61
C LYS A 12 9.34 -24.34 -23.73
N PRO A 13 9.56 -24.12 -22.42
CA PRO A 13 8.65 -23.28 -21.65
C PRO A 13 8.88 -21.82 -22.05
N LEU A 14 8.09 -21.32 -23.00
CA LEU A 14 8.01 -19.92 -23.41
C LEU A 14 6.57 -19.47 -23.24
N SER A 15 6.14 -19.11 -22.03
CA SER A 15 4.80 -18.50 -21.90
C SER A 15 4.57 -17.54 -20.71
N LEU A 16 5.54 -17.33 -19.80
CA LEU A 16 5.38 -16.32 -18.74
C LEU A 16 5.90 -14.94 -19.18
N GLY A 17 7.00 -14.89 -19.93
CA GLY A 17 7.61 -13.63 -20.39
C GLY A 17 6.79 -12.90 -21.48
N VAL A 18 6.13 -13.66 -22.36
CA VAL A 18 5.31 -13.12 -23.46
C VAL A 18 3.94 -12.65 -22.97
N HIS A 19 3.34 -13.34 -21.98
CA HIS A 19 2.10 -12.87 -21.36
C HIS A 19 2.31 -11.60 -20.53
N MET A 20 3.45 -11.43 -19.86
CA MET A 20 3.71 -10.22 -19.06
C MET A 20 3.98 -8.97 -19.90
N SER A 21 4.62 -9.08 -21.08
CA SER A 21 4.85 -7.92 -21.96
C SER A 21 3.55 -7.40 -22.56
N ASN A 22 2.64 -8.29 -22.99
CA ASN A 22 1.35 -7.89 -23.57
C ASN A 22 0.44 -7.18 -22.54
N ASN A 23 0.44 -7.68 -21.29
CA ASN A 23 -0.35 -7.06 -20.21
C ASN A 23 0.09 -5.61 -19.89
N LEU A 24 1.36 -5.26 -20.08
CA LEU A 24 1.84 -3.90 -19.80
C LEU A 24 1.23 -2.90 -20.78
N ASP A 25 1.30 -3.19 -22.07
CA ASP A 25 0.77 -2.33 -23.13
C ASP A 25 -0.76 -2.24 -23.04
N GLU A 26 -1.43 -3.35 -22.74
CA GLU A 26 -2.88 -3.39 -22.49
C GLU A 26 -3.30 -2.54 -21.29
N ILE A 27 -2.58 -2.62 -20.17
CA ILE A 27 -2.83 -1.80 -18.98
C ILE A 27 -2.56 -0.32 -19.26
N LEU A 28 -1.51 0.02 -20.01
CA LEU A 28 -1.23 1.40 -20.39
C LEU A 28 -2.32 1.95 -21.32
N SER A 29 -2.79 1.14 -22.27
CA SER A 29 -3.90 1.49 -23.16
C SER A 29 -5.18 1.72 -22.36
N LEU A 30 -5.55 0.79 -21.47
CA LEU A 30 -6.72 0.93 -20.61
C LEU A 30 -6.61 2.15 -19.68
N THR A 31 -5.44 2.38 -19.09
CA THR A 31 -5.19 3.56 -18.23
C THR A 31 -5.41 4.85 -19.01
N LYS A 32 -4.93 4.91 -20.25
CA LYS A 32 -5.11 6.07 -21.14
C LYS A 32 -6.59 6.31 -21.45
N GLU A 33 -7.33 5.28 -21.86
CA GLU A 33 -8.77 5.44 -22.17
C GLU A 33 -9.57 5.83 -20.93
N ILE A 34 -9.27 5.27 -19.76
CA ILE A 34 -9.88 5.69 -18.48
C ILE A 34 -9.61 7.17 -18.19
N THR A 35 -8.39 7.67 -18.44
CA THR A 35 -8.08 9.10 -18.19
C THR A 35 -8.81 10.09 -19.10
N TYR A 36 -9.37 9.62 -20.23
CA TYR A 36 -10.21 10.47 -21.10
C TYR A 36 -11.69 10.43 -20.75
N GLN A 37 -12.09 9.64 -19.76
CA GLN A 37 -13.46 9.63 -19.27
C GLN A 37 -13.65 10.80 -18.30
N ASP A 38 -14.46 11.77 -18.71
CA ASP A 38 -14.82 12.91 -17.87
C ASP A 38 -15.96 12.50 -16.90
N GLY A 39 -15.61 12.15 -15.65
CA GLY A 39 -16.59 11.81 -14.60
C GLY A 39 -15.98 11.17 -13.35
N ASP A 40 -16.70 11.21 -12.22
CA ASP A 40 -16.29 10.56 -10.95
C ASP A 40 -16.40 9.02 -11.01
N ASP A 41 -17.23 8.51 -11.94
CA ASP A 41 -17.36 7.09 -12.26
C ASP A 41 -16.63 6.79 -13.57
N PHE A 42 -15.67 5.86 -13.52
CA PHE A 42 -14.97 5.38 -14.71
C PHE A 42 -15.48 3.99 -15.10
N ASP A 43 -15.72 3.81 -16.39
CA ASP A 43 -16.00 2.53 -17.02
C ASP A 43 -14.68 1.81 -17.33
N ILE A 44 -14.43 0.70 -16.65
CA ILE A 44 -13.25 -0.13 -16.89
C ILE A 44 -13.37 -0.94 -18.19
N THR A 45 -14.55 -1.02 -18.81
CA THR A 45 -14.81 -1.86 -19.99
C THR A 45 -14.53 -1.17 -21.33
N VAL A 46 -13.89 0.00 -21.31
CA VAL A 46 -13.57 0.80 -22.51
C VAL A 46 -12.51 0.19 -23.44
N THR A 47 -11.87 -0.91 -23.04
CA THR A 47 -10.97 -1.69 -23.90
C THR A 47 -11.32 -3.17 -23.84
N GLU A 48 -10.92 -3.95 -24.84
CA GLU A 48 -11.10 -5.41 -24.83
C GLU A 48 -10.50 -6.06 -23.56
N TYR A 49 -9.32 -5.59 -23.14
CA TYR A 49 -8.68 -6.01 -21.90
C TYR A 49 -9.50 -5.63 -20.65
N GLY A 50 -10.09 -4.43 -20.65
CA GLY A 50 -10.98 -3.95 -19.61
C GLY A 50 -12.28 -4.75 -19.48
N GLU A 51 -12.88 -5.12 -20.61
CA GLU A 51 -14.00 -6.05 -20.66
C GLU A 51 -13.63 -7.41 -20.07
N GLU A 52 -12.48 -7.96 -20.47
CA GLU A 52 -11.98 -9.24 -19.95
C GLU A 52 -11.75 -9.17 -18.43
N LEU A 53 -11.10 -8.09 -17.95
CA LEU A 53 -10.92 -7.81 -16.52
C LEU A 53 -12.24 -7.76 -15.75
N SER A 54 -13.29 -7.18 -16.32
CA SER A 54 -14.60 -7.05 -15.66
C SER A 54 -15.37 -8.37 -15.55
N LYS A 55 -15.15 -9.30 -16.49
CA LYS A 55 -15.91 -10.56 -16.63
C LYS A 55 -15.15 -11.77 -16.06
N THR A 56 -13.83 -11.68 -15.95
CA THR A 56 -12.98 -12.80 -15.55
C THR A 56 -13.18 -13.23 -14.09
N LYS A 57 -13.17 -14.54 -13.87
CA LYS A 57 -13.08 -15.16 -12.53
C LYS A 57 -11.72 -15.80 -12.28
N ASP A 58 -10.79 -15.67 -13.24
CA ASP A 58 -9.45 -16.22 -13.12
C ASP A 58 -8.59 -15.35 -12.19
N ILE A 59 -8.28 -15.93 -11.02
CA ILE A 59 -7.50 -15.26 -9.99
C ILE A 59 -6.05 -15.01 -10.42
N GLU A 60 -5.50 -15.86 -11.30
CA GLU A 60 -4.12 -15.69 -11.77
C GLU A 60 -4.04 -14.52 -12.75
N PHE A 61 -4.99 -14.41 -13.66
CA PHE A 61 -5.14 -13.25 -14.54
C PHE A 61 -5.29 -11.95 -13.74
N LEU A 62 -6.22 -11.91 -12.77
CA LEU A 62 -6.41 -10.73 -11.89
C LEU A 62 -5.14 -10.39 -11.10
N TRP A 63 -4.38 -11.40 -10.67
CA TRP A 63 -3.11 -11.21 -9.96
C TRP A 63 -2.02 -10.64 -10.86
N ILE A 64 -1.89 -11.14 -12.10
CA ILE A 64 -0.96 -10.60 -13.11
C ILE A 64 -1.31 -9.14 -13.40
N ALA A 65 -2.58 -8.86 -13.73
CA ALA A 65 -3.07 -7.51 -14.01
C ALA A 65 -2.76 -6.55 -12.84
N ARG A 66 -3.05 -6.97 -11.60
CA ARG A 66 -2.74 -6.19 -10.39
C ARG A 66 -1.26 -5.84 -10.27
N ASN A 67 -0.37 -6.80 -10.47
CA ASN A 67 1.07 -6.60 -10.30
C ASN A 67 1.64 -5.68 -11.38
N THR A 68 1.20 -5.86 -12.62
CA THR A 68 1.59 -5.00 -13.74
C THR A 68 1.09 -3.57 -13.51
N SER A 69 -0.17 -3.38 -13.11
CA SER A 69 -0.71 -2.06 -12.74
C SER A 69 0.04 -1.41 -11.57
N SER A 70 0.44 -2.20 -10.57
CA SER A 70 1.26 -1.70 -9.45
C SER A 70 2.64 -1.22 -9.92
N THR A 71 3.21 -1.91 -10.91
CA THR A 71 4.50 -1.55 -11.53
C THR A 71 4.38 -0.25 -12.33
N VAL A 72 3.33 -0.12 -13.16
CA VAL A 72 3.00 1.11 -13.90
C VAL A 72 2.81 2.29 -12.94
N LYS A 73 2.00 2.12 -11.88
CA LYS A 73 1.79 3.16 -10.86
C LYS A 73 3.10 3.61 -10.21
N LYS A 74 3.97 2.66 -9.85
CA LYS A 74 5.28 2.97 -9.24
C LYS A 74 6.18 3.73 -10.20
N ALA A 75 6.25 3.31 -11.46
CA ALA A 75 7.03 4.00 -12.49
C ALA A 75 6.50 5.44 -12.73
N SER A 76 5.19 5.60 -12.87
CA SER A 76 4.54 6.91 -13.01
C SER A 76 4.82 7.83 -11.81
N THR A 77 4.69 7.31 -10.58
CA THR A 77 5.02 8.05 -9.35
C THR A 77 6.49 8.50 -9.35
N ASN A 78 7.43 7.62 -9.73
CA ASN A 78 8.84 7.94 -9.80
C ASN A 78 9.13 9.04 -10.84
N ILE A 79 8.50 8.97 -12.02
CA ILE A 79 8.63 9.99 -13.07
C ILE A 79 8.10 11.33 -12.56
N LYS A 80 6.92 11.34 -11.93
CA LYS A 80 6.35 12.57 -11.33
C LYS A 80 7.30 13.15 -10.28
N SER A 81 7.75 12.35 -9.32
CA SER A 81 8.68 12.80 -8.28
C SER A 81 10.00 13.33 -8.85
N PHE A 82 10.53 12.71 -9.91
CA PHE A 82 11.71 13.20 -10.61
C PHE A 82 11.46 14.58 -11.25
N ASN A 83 10.32 14.75 -11.93
CA ASN A 83 9.93 16.04 -12.51
C ASN A 83 9.72 17.10 -11.44
N ASP A 84 8.96 16.78 -10.38
CA ASP A 84 8.71 17.69 -9.25
C ASP A 84 10.02 18.17 -8.61
N GLN A 85 11.01 17.28 -8.44
CA GLN A 85 12.32 17.65 -7.92
C GLN A 85 13.09 18.60 -8.85
N ASN A 86 13.02 18.39 -10.16
CA ASN A 86 13.67 19.28 -11.12
C ASN A 86 12.98 20.65 -11.21
N ILE A 87 11.64 20.68 -11.16
CA ILE A 87 10.86 21.92 -11.06
C ILE A 87 11.21 22.65 -9.77
N ALA A 88 11.26 21.95 -8.63
CA ALA A 88 11.61 22.53 -7.34
C ALA A 88 13.01 23.15 -7.34
N LYS A 89 14.02 22.47 -7.91
CA LYS A 89 15.38 23.02 -8.06
C LYS A 89 15.41 24.24 -8.97
N ASN A 90 14.69 24.19 -10.10
CA ASN A 90 14.60 25.33 -11.01
C ASN A 90 13.97 26.55 -10.32
N VAL A 91 12.88 26.34 -9.57
CA VAL A 91 12.20 27.38 -8.80
C VAL A 91 13.03 27.87 -7.61
N GLU A 92 13.84 27.01 -6.99
CA GLU A 92 14.81 27.40 -5.95
C GLU A 92 15.84 28.39 -6.50
N GLU A 93 16.36 28.14 -7.71
CA GLU A 93 17.39 28.95 -8.35
C GLU A 93 16.82 30.21 -9.03
N ASN A 94 15.63 30.14 -9.62
CA ASN A 94 15.09 31.17 -10.53
C ASN A 94 13.84 31.89 -9.99
N GLY A 95 13.31 31.45 -8.85
CA GLY A 95 12.10 32.00 -8.23
C GLY A 95 10.79 31.34 -8.70
N PRO A 96 9.65 31.69 -8.08
CA PRO A 96 8.34 31.09 -8.36
C PRO A 96 7.87 31.25 -9.82
N VAL A 97 7.16 30.25 -10.34
CA VAL A 97 6.61 30.26 -11.70
C VAL A 97 5.17 29.75 -11.71
N ARG A 98 4.31 30.39 -12.51
CA ARG A 98 2.94 29.92 -12.81
C ARG A 98 2.92 29.21 -14.16
N LEU A 99 2.37 28.00 -14.21
CA LEU A 99 2.16 27.23 -15.44
C LEU A 99 0.70 26.76 -15.47
N GLY A 100 -0.07 27.23 -16.46
CA GLY A 100 -1.52 27.00 -16.51
C GLY A 100 -2.22 27.58 -15.27
N ASP A 101 -2.96 26.73 -14.57
CA ASP A 101 -3.70 27.07 -13.36
C ASP A 101 -2.91 26.80 -12.07
N GLU A 102 -1.66 26.35 -12.17
CA GLU A 102 -0.81 26.00 -11.01
C GLU A 102 0.32 27.00 -10.80
N VAL A 103 0.66 27.26 -9.53
CA VAL A 103 1.82 28.09 -9.13
C VAL A 103 2.82 27.24 -8.37
N PHE A 104 4.04 27.15 -8.89
CA PHE A 104 5.14 26.41 -8.28
C PHE A 104 6.01 27.36 -7.46
N VAL A 105 6.14 27.05 -6.18
CA VAL A 105 6.97 27.78 -5.22
C VAL A 105 7.90 26.77 -4.54
N PHE A 106 9.18 27.11 -4.42
CA PHE A 106 10.11 26.28 -3.66
C PHE A 106 9.77 26.39 -2.17
N ASN A 107 9.48 25.26 -1.54
CA ASN A 107 9.23 25.18 -0.11
C ASN A 107 9.99 23.99 0.47
N LYS A 108 10.82 24.27 1.48
CA LYS A 108 11.47 23.24 2.29
C LYS A 108 10.62 23.01 3.54
N SER A 109 9.66 22.10 3.44
CA SER A 109 8.86 21.71 4.60
C SER A 109 9.75 21.05 5.66
N TYR A 110 9.52 21.40 6.92
CA TYR A 110 10.12 20.72 8.06
C TYR A 110 9.01 20.05 8.88
N SER A 111 9.35 18.95 9.54
CA SER A 111 8.50 18.34 10.57
C SER A 111 9.28 18.31 11.87
N TRP A 112 8.62 18.67 12.97
CA TRP A 112 9.20 18.50 14.29
C TRP A 112 9.22 17.01 14.62
N LYS A 113 10.41 16.48 14.86
CA LYS A 113 10.59 15.13 15.39
C LYS A 113 11.05 15.25 16.83
N VAL A 114 10.38 14.54 17.73
CA VAL A 114 10.85 14.40 19.11
C VAL A 114 12.18 13.66 19.07
N GLN A 115 13.24 14.28 19.59
CA GLN A 115 14.58 13.70 19.57
C GLN A 115 14.67 12.44 20.44
N ASP A 116 14.05 12.48 21.62
CA ASP A 116 13.98 11.37 22.56
C ASP A 116 12.56 11.26 23.13
N LEU A 117 11.81 10.28 22.62
CA LEU A 117 10.42 10.07 23.01
C LEU A 117 10.27 9.68 24.49
N ARG A 118 11.26 8.97 25.06
CA ARG A 118 11.20 8.54 26.47
C ARG A 118 11.30 9.76 27.37
N LYS A 119 12.33 10.59 27.17
CA LYS A 119 12.53 11.81 27.97
C LYS A 119 11.37 12.78 27.83
N PHE A 120 10.77 12.85 26.64
CA PHE A 120 9.59 13.67 26.42
C PHE A 120 8.39 13.20 27.26
N ILE A 121 8.11 11.89 27.30
CA ILE A 121 7.04 11.33 28.14
C ILE A 121 7.34 11.55 29.63
N GLU A 122 8.58 11.30 30.06
CA GLU A 122 9.02 11.53 31.44
C GLU A 122 8.83 13.00 31.85
N TRP A 123 9.16 13.93 30.96
CA TRP A 123 8.96 15.36 31.19
C TRP A 123 7.48 15.75 31.31
N ILE A 124 6.59 15.19 30.48
CA ILE A 124 5.14 15.45 30.60
C ILE A 124 4.63 14.96 31.96
N ILE A 125 5.05 13.75 32.38
CA ILE A 125 4.68 13.18 33.68
C ILE A 125 5.20 14.06 34.82
N GLU A 126 6.44 14.53 34.74
CA GLU A 126 7.05 15.41 35.75
C GLU A 126 6.35 16.77 35.86
N LYS A 127 5.83 17.29 34.74
CA LYS A 127 5.19 18.62 34.69
C LYS A 127 3.69 18.62 34.91
N SER A 128 3.06 17.45 35.04
CA SER A 128 1.65 17.36 35.36
C SER A 128 1.47 17.38 36.87
N ASP A 129 0.64 18.29 37.40
CA ASP A 129 0.43 18.40 38.85
C ASP A 129 -0.41 17.22 39.38
N ASN A 130 -1.25 16.63 38.53
CA ASN A 130 -2.09 15.49 38.86
C ASN A 130 -2.44 14.64 37.62
N ASN A 131 -3.13 13.51 37.87
CA ASN A 131 -3.49 12.56 36.81
C ASN A 131 -4.51 13.10 35.80
N GLU A 132 -5.40 14.01 36.20
CA GLU A 132 -6.40 14.59 35.30
C GLU A 132 -5.73 15.55 34.31
N GLU A 133 -4.86 16.43 34.80
CA GLU A 133 -4.04 17.30 33.94
C GLU A 133 -3.10 16.49 33.03
N LEU A 134 -2.52 15.39 33.54
CA LEU A 134 -1.70 14.49 32.73
C LEU A 134 -2.51 13.90 31.56
N VAL A 135 -3.73 13.43 31.83
CA VAL A 135 -4.61 12.86 30.80
C VAL A 135 -4.97 13.92 29.76
N GLU A 136 -5.40 15.11 30.18
CA GLU A 136 -5.73 16.21 29.26
C GLU A 136 -4.53 16.65 28.42
N SER A 137 -3.35 16.74 29.02
CA SER A 137 -2.10 17.07 28.32
C SER A 137 -1.75 16.00 27.28
N LEU A 138 -1.88 14.72 27.63
CA LEU A 138 -1.65 13.62 26.70
C LEU A 138 -2.66 13.63 25.55
N LEU A 139 -3.95 13.93 25.80
CA LEU A 139 -4.97 14.06 24.77
C LEU A 139 -4.70 15.24 23.84
N ALA A 140 -4.23 16.37 24.36
CA ALA A 140 -3.86 17.53 23.56
C ALA A 140 -2.66 17.24 22.63
N ILE A 141 -1.71 16.42 23.07
CA ILE A 141 -0.49 16.08 22.31
C ILE A 141 -0.73 14.93 21.32
N LEU A 142 -1.43 13.87 21.74
CA LEU A 142 -1.66 12.67 20.93
C LEU A 142 -2.87 12.83 19.99
N GLY A 143 -3.76 13.77 20.29
CA GLY A 143 -5.05 13.95 19.64
C GLY A 143 -6.16 13.11 20.28
N GLN A 144 -7.40 13.43 19.91
CA GLN A 144 -8.62 12.79 20.44
C GLN A 144 -8.83 11.34 19.94
N THR A 145 -8.08 10.92 18.92
CA THR A 145 -8.19 9.58 18.33
C THR A 145 -6.80 8.95 18.22
N PHE A 146 -6.62 7.76 18.81
CA PHE A 146 -5.36 7.02 18.80
C PHE A 146 -5.61 5.55 18.43
N VAL A 147 -4.79 5.01 17.52
CA VAL A 147 -4.83 3.58 17.16
C VAL A 147 -3.70 2.85 17.87
N PRO A 148 -3.98 2.07 18.93
CA PRO A 148 -2.94 1.39 19.70
C PRO A 148 -2.34 0.22 18.92
N LYS A 149 -1.06 -0.05 19.17
CA LYS A 149 -0.41 -1.29 18.70
C LYS A 149 -0.91 -2.47 19.54
N LEU A 150 -1.79 -3.30 18.98
CA LEU A 150 -2.39 -4.45 19.69
C LEU A 150 -1.35 -5.36 20.38
N LYS A 151 -0.26 -5.72 19.69
CA LYS A 151 0.81 -6.54 20.30
C LYS A 151 1.40 -5.92 21.58
N GLY A 152 1.53 -4.60 21.60
CA GLY A 152 2.03 -3.87 22.78
C GLY A 152 0.99 -3.83 23.90
N LEU A 153 -0.28 -3.61 23.54
CA LEU A 153 -1.39 -3.62 24.50
C LEU A 153 -1.56 -4.99 25.15
N ASP A 154 -1.48 -6.08 24.36
CA ASP A 154 -1.57 -7.45 24.87
C ASP A 154 -0.40 -7.77 25.80
N ALA A 155 0.83 -7.38 25.42
CA ALA A 155 2.00 -7.59 26.25
C ALA A 155 1.90 -6.85 27.59
N PHE A 156 1.39 -5.61 27.57
CA PHE A 156 1.11 -4.86 28.78
C PHE A 156 0.03 -5.54 29.64
N SER A 157 -1.10 -5.93 29.05
CA SER A 157 -2.19 -6.64 29.74
C SER A 157 -1.70 -7.93 30.41
N ASN A 158 -0.94 -8.74 29.67
CA ASN A 158 -0.34 -9.97 30.17
C ASN A 158 0.66 -9.70 31.31
N SER A 159 1.47 -8.63 31.20
CA SER A 159 2.40 -8.24 32.27
C SER A 159 1.68 -7.87 33.58
N LYS A 160 0.39 -7.53 33.49
CA LYS A 160 -0.49 -7.22 34.63
C LYS A 160 -1.44 -8.36 34.98
N ASN A 161 -1.28 -9.53 34.36
CA ASN A 161 -2.14 -10.70 34.53
C ASN A 161 -3.63 -10.42 34.22
N ILE A 162 -3.89 -9.52 33.26
CA ILE A 162 -5.24 -9.18 32.79
C ILE A 162 -5.44 -9.82 31.42
N ASN A 163 -6.64 -10.36 31.17
CA ASN A 163 -6.99 -10.96 29.88
C ASN A 163 -6.96 -9.89 28.75
N PRO A 164 -6.12 -10.05 27.72
CA PRO A 164 -6.04 -9.11 26.61
C PRO A 164 -7.34 -8.90 25.85
N ASP A 165 -8.17 -9.94 25.70
CA ASP A 165 -9.44 -9.83 24.97
C ASP A 165 -10.42 -8.94 25.72
N MET A 166 -10.46 -9.02 27.05
CA MET A 166 -11.26 -8.12 27.88
C MET A 166 -10.82 -6.65 27.72
N ILE A 167 -9.52 -6.37 27.72
CA ILE A 167 -8.99 -5.01 27.54
C ILE A 167 -9.33 -4.46 26.16
N ARG A 168 -9.21 -5.29 25.11
CA ARG A 168 -9.59 -4.90 23.76
C ARG A 168 -11.07 -4.57 23.66
N ASP A 169 -11.94 -5.43 24.20
CA ASP A 169 -13.39 -5.21 24.14
C ASP A 169 -13.84 -4.01 24.99
N THR A 170 -13.11 -3.69 26.05
CA THR A 170 -13.41 -2.54 26.92
C THR A 170 -13.07 -1.20 26.26
N PHE A 171 -11.93 -1.11 25.58
CA PHE A 171 -11.39 0.17 25.12
C PHE A 171 -11.37 0.34 23.60
N LEU A 172 -11.58 -0.73 22.82
CA LEU A 172 -11.51 -0.72 21.36
C LEU A 172 -12.83 -1.20 20.76
N TYR A 173 -13.20 -0.63 19.62
CA TYR A 173 -14.26 -1.16 18.77
C TYR A 173 -13.69 -1.52 17.40
N LYS A 174 -14.31 -2.52 16.75
CA LYS A 174 -13.97 -2.90 15.38
C LYS A 174 -14.81 -2.09 14.41
N GLU A 175 -14.17 -1.21 13.67
CA GLU A 175 -14.77 -0.55 12.52
C GLU A 175 -14.42 -1.34 11.25
N TRP A 176 -15.44 -1.80 10.53
CA TRP A 176 -15.26 -2.43 9.23
C TRP A 176 -15.28 -1.35 8.17
N LYS A 177 -14.23 -1.30 7.34
CA LYS A 177 -14.24 -0.45 6.16
C LYS A 177 -15.37 -0.91 5.23
N GLU A 178 -16.15 0.04 4.72
CA GLU A 178 -17.24 -0.24 3.77
C GLU A 178 -16.74 -0.87 2.46
N LYS A 179 -15.53 -0.51 2.03
CA LYS A 179 -14.89 -1.07 0.84
C LYS A 179 -13.98 -2.24 1.19
N ALA A 180 -14.13 -3.34 0.46
CA ALA A 180 -13.25 -4.49 0.57
C ALA A 180 -11.80 -4.10 0.20
N ASP A 181 -10.85 -4.50 1.04
CA ASP A 181 -9.43 -4.22 0.86
C ASP A 181 -8.65 -5.53 0.72
N LEU A 182 -7.86 -5.64 -0.36
CA LEU A 182 -7.04 -6.82 -0.61
C LEU A 182 -5.72 -6.72 0.15
N LYS A 183 -5.58 -7.53 1.20
CA LYS A 183 -4.32 -7.69 1.94
C LYS A 183 -3.52 -8.86 1.38
N SER A 184 -2.29 -8.61 0.95
CA SER A 184 -1.33 -9.65 0.60
C SER A 184 -0.42 -9.99 1.77
N ILE A 185 -0.13 -11.28 1.95
CA ILE A 185 0.89 -11.75 2.89
C ILE A 185 2.10 -12.17 2.08
N ASN A 186 3.26 -11.56 2.34
CA ASN A 186 4.52 -12.04 1.79
C ASN A 186 4.95 -13.29 2.57
N THR A 187 4.78 -14.47 1.96
CA THR A 187 5.13 -15.77 2.56
C THR A 187 6.60 -15.90 2.89
N ASN A 188 7.49 -15.15 2.22
CA ASN A 188 8.93 -15.13 2.50
C ASN A 188 9.28 -14.30 3.75
N ASN A 189 8.35 -13.53 4.32
CA ASN A 189 8.60 -12.77 5.54
C ASN A 189 8.67 -13.70 6.75
N SER A 190 9.66 -13.50 7.63
CA SER A 190 9.79 -14.25 8.88
C SER A 190 8.53 -14.19 9.74
N THR A 191 7.81 -13.07 9.69
CA THR A 191 6.57 -12.83 10.45
C THR A 191 5.29 -13.35 9.79
N ALA A 192 5.35 -13.92 8.57
CA ALA A 192 4.16 -14.45 7.93
C ALA A 192 3.60 -15.67 8.70
N PRO A 193 2.26 -15.80 8.81
CA PRO A 193 1.63 -16.93 9.49
C PRO A 193 2.04 -18.27 8.86
N LYS A 194 2.20 -19.32 9.68
CA LYS A 194 2.60 -20.66 9.21
C LYS A 194 1.69 -21.17 8.09
N TRP A 195 0.37 -21.03 8.26
CA TRP A 195 -0.61 -21.46 7.26
C TRP A 195 -0.41 -20.81 5.89
N ALA A 196 0.04 -19.55 5.86
CA ALA A 196 0.28 -18.84 4.61
C ALA A 196 1.56 -19.33 3.92
N LYS A 197 2.56 -19.76 4.68
CA LYS A 197 3.82 -20.32 4.15
C LYS A 197 3.66 -21.75 3.63
N GLU A 198 2.74 -22.49 4.20
CA GLU A 198 2.46 -23.89 3.87
C GLU A 198 1.52 -24.04 2.66
N LEU A 199 0.83 -22.96 2.25
CA LEU A 199 -0.05 -22.94 1.09
C LEU A 199 0.74 -22.95 -0.24
N GLY A 200 0.52 -23.99 -1.04
CA GLY A 200 1.03 -24.11 -2.40
C GLY A 200 0.33 -23.20 -3.41
N HIS A 201 0.90 -23.09 -4.62
CA HIS A 201 0.30 -22.33 -5.70
C HIS A 201 -1.07 -22.91 -6.09
N LYS A 202 -2.09 -22.04 -6.17
CA LYS A 202 -3.52 -22.38 -6.42
C LYS A 202 -4.19 -23.26 -5.35
N GLU A 203 -3.53 -23.49 -4.22
CA GLU A 203 -4.12 -24.19 -3.08
C GLU A 203 -5.07 -23.27 -2.30
N ARG A 204 -6.14 -23.84 -1.74
CA ARG A 204 -7.14 -23.13 -0.93
C ARG A 204 -7.18 -23.74 0.46
N LYS A 205 -7.48 -22.91 1.46
CA LYS A 205 -7.68 -23.32 2.85
C LYS A 205 -8.90 -22.65 3.42
#